data_AF-A0A968N3K4-F1
#
_entry.id   AF-A0A968N3K4-F1
#
_cell.length_a   1.000
_cell.length_b   1.000
_cell.length_c   1.000
_cell.angle_alpha   90.00
_cell.angle_beta   90.00
_cell.angle_gamma   90.00
#
_symmetry.space_group_name_H-M   'P 1'
#
loop_
_entity.id
_entity.type
_entity.pdbx_description
1 polymer ?
#
loop_
_entity_poly.entity_id
_entity_poly.type
_entity_poly.pdbx_seq_one_letter_code
_entity_poly.pdbx_strand_id
1 'polypeptide(L)' 'MSTSIAELLPAIAALSQAEKFRLVQFVLAQLAQEDSIKAREAQPPAAAFKPRHFFGAAQQPKQVIDDYLASSREGWL' A
#
# COMPACT_ATOMS: atom_id res chain seq x y z
N MET A 1 -13.88 1.57 31.50
CA MET A 1 -12.54 1.39 32.11
C MET A 1 -11.53 1.77 31.04
N SER A 2 -10.93 2.95 31.16
CA SER A 2 -9.99 3.45 30.16
C SER A 2 -8.62 2.84 30.45
N THR A 3 -8.28 1.73 29.79
CA THR A 3 -6.92 1.16 29.87
C THR A 3 -5.95 2.16 29.25
N SER A 4 -4.95 2.59 30.03
CA SER A 4 -3.96 3.54 29.54
C SER A 4 -3.04 2.85 28.53
N ILE A 5 -2.68 3.54 27.44
CA ILE A 5 -1.71 3.02 26.46
C ILE A 5 -0.41 2.58 27.15
N ALA A 6 0.00 3.29 28.21
CA ALA A 6 1.19 2.95 28.99
C ALA A 6 1.15 1.54 29.60
N GLU A 7 -0.03 1.02 29.92
CA GLU A 7 -0.23 -0.32 30.49
C GLU A 7 -0.12 -1.42 29.41
N LEU A 8 -0.33 -1.05 28.14
CA LEU A 8 -0.27 -1.98 27.00
C LEU A 8 1.15 -2.08 26.40
N LEU A 9 2.00 -1.06 26.58
CA LEU A 9 3.36 -1.04 26.04
C LEU A 9 4.21 -2.27 26.42
N PRO A 10 4.19 -2.77 27.68
CA PRO A 10 4.95 -3.96 28.04
C PRO A 10 4.46 -5.23 27.31
N ALA A 11 3.14 -5.37 27.13
CA ALA A 11 2.55 -6.49 26.41
C ALA A 11 2.90 -6.44 24.91
N ILE A 12 2.90 -5.26 24.30
CA ILE A 12 3.31 -5.06 22.90
C ILE A 12 4.80 -5.33 22.74
N ALA A 13 5.63 -4.94 23.70
CA ALA A 13 7.08 -5.17 23.65
C ALA A 13 7.43 -6.66 23.62
N ALA A 14 6.66 -7.49 24.35
CA ALA A 14 6.83 -8.95 24.42
C ALA A 14 6.41 -9.69 23.14
N LEU A 15 5.67 -9.05 22.22
CA LEU A 15 5.28 -9.65 20.95
C LEU A 15 6.50 -9.89 20.04
N SER A 16 6.43 -10.95 19.25
CA SER A 16 7.35 -11.20 18.15
C SER A 16 7.24 -10.12 17.07
N GLN A 17 8.25 -10.04 16.20
CA GLN A 17 8.25 -9.07 15.10
C GLN A 17 7.06 -9.24 14.16
N ALA A 18 6.65 -10.49 13.89
CA ALA A 18 5.50 -10.80 13.04
C ALA A 18 4.18 -10.37 13.71
N GLU A 19 4.04 -10.56 15.01
CA GLU A 19 2.87 -10.13 15.77
C GLU A 19 2.77 -8.62 15.87
N LYS A 20 3.90 -7.92 16.07
CA LYS A 20 3.97 -6.46 16.00
C LYS A 20 3.52 -5.95 14.63
N PHE A 21 3.97 -6.59 13.57
CA PHE A 21 3.57 -6.25 12.21
C PHE A 21 2.05 -6.43 12.00
N ARG A 22 1.47 -7.56 12.45
CA ARG A 22 0.01 -7.78 12.39
C ARG A 22 -0.77 -6.77 13.21
N LEU A 23 -0.28 -6.42 14.41
CA LEU A 23 -0.92 -5.42 15.26
C LEU A 23 -0.98 -4.06 14.57
N VAL A 24 0.12 -3.63 13.93
CA VAL A 24 0.14 -2.39 13.13
C VAL A 24 -0.85 -2.46 11.97
N GLN A 25 -0.90 -3.57 11.23
CA GLN A 25 -1.88 -3.74 10.15
C GLN A 25 -3.32 -3.61 10.66
N PHE A 26 -3.62 -4.18 11.82
CA PHE A 26 -4.95 -4.12 12.43
C PHE A 26 -5.31 -2.68 12.83
N VAL A 27 -4.40 -1.98 13.53
CA VAL A 27 -4.61 -0.58 13.93
C VAL A 27 -4.83 0.32 12.72
N LEU A 28 -4.03 0.15 11.66
CA LEU A 28 -4.20 0.91 10.41
C LEU A 28 -5.54 0.62 9.72
N ALA A 29 -5.99 -0.63 9.73
CA ALA A 29 -7.29 -1.01 9.17
C ALA A 29 -8.46 -0.39 9.96
N GLN A 30 -8.34 -0.33 11.29
CA GLN A 30 -9.33 0.31 12.15
C GLN A 30 -9.38 1.82 11.93
N LEU A 31 -8.23 2.49 11.90
CA LEU A 31 -8.16 3.94 11.65
C LEU A 31 -8.73 4.29 10.26
N ALA A 32 -8.41 3.50 9.23
CA ALA A 32 -8.99 3.71 7.91
C ALA A 32 -10.53 3.57 7.92
N GLN A 33 -11.07 2.63 8.70
CA GLN A 33 -12.51 2.46 8.86
C GLN A 33 -13.16 3.64 9.61
N GLU A 34 -12.52 4.13 10.69
CA GLU A 34 -13.00 5.27 11.49
C GLU A 34 -13.02 6.58 10.68
N ASP A 35 -11.97 6.83 9.89
CA ASP A 35 -11.87 8.03 9.04
C ASP A 35 -12.74 7.93 7.77
N SER A 36 -13.57 6.88 7.64
CA SER A 36 -14.32 6.56 6.42
C SER A 36 -13.44 6.58 5.15
N ILE A 37 -12.14 6.33 5.33
CA ILE A 37 -11.22 6.11 4.23
C ILE A 37 -11.67 4.77 3.66
N LYS A 38 -12.47 4.83 2.59
CA LYS A 38 -12.71 3.66 1.75
C LYS A 38 -11.32 3.16 1.40
N ALA A 39 -10.93 2.01 1.97
CA ALA A 39 -9.75 1.29 1.52
C ALA A 39 -9.91 1.23 0.01
N ARG A 40 -9.10 2.03 -0.71
CA ARG A 40 -9.21 2.18 -2.17
C ARG A 40 -9.34 0.76 -2.67
N GLU A 41 -10.54 0.41 -3.20
CA GLU A 41 -10.82 -0.94 -3.67
C GLU A 41 -9.58 -1.38 -4.38
N ALA A 42 -8.94 -2.44 -3.85
CA ALA A 42 -7.58 -2.80 -4.22
C ALA A 42 -7.51 -2.67 -5.74
N GLN A 43 -6.88 -1.58 -6.21
CA GLN A 43 -6.91 -1.27 -7.63
C GLN A 43 -6.43 -2.55 -8.28
N PRO A 44 -7.19 -3.14 -9.22
CA PRO A 44 -6.87 -4.45 -9.77
C PRO A 44 -5.38 -4.40 -10.07
N PRO A 45 -4.59 -5.33 -9.48
CA PRO A 45 -3.16 -5.16 -9.34
C PRO A 45 -2.65 -4.69 -10.68
N ALA A 46 -2.10 -3.46 -10.71
CA ALA A 46 -1.66 -2.84 -11.95
C ALA A 46 -0.89 -3.90 -12.71
N ALA A 47 -1.33 -4.20 -13.94
CA ALA A 47 -0.96 -5.40 -14.67
C ALA A 47 0.51 -5.71 -14.42
N ALA A 48 0.79 -6.91 -13.88
CA ALA A 48 2.11 -7.26 -13.34
C ALA A 48 3.20 -6.73 -14.27
N PHE A 49 4.06 -5.83 -13.75
CA PHE A 49 5.10 -5.20 -14.56
C PHE A 49 5.93 -6.30 -15.23
N LYS A 50 5.92 -6.34 -16.57
CA LYS A 50 6.67 -7.31 -17.37
C LYS A 50 7.92 -6.62 -17.92
N PRO A 51 9.10 -6.78 -17.28
CA PRO A 51 10.31 -6.07 -17.69
C PRO A 51 10.69 -6.34 -19.14
N ARG A 52 10.33 -7.51 -19.69
CA ARG A 52 10.58 -7.86 -21.09
C ARG A 52 9.81 -6.99 -22.09
N HIS A 53 8.64 -6.46 -21.72
CA HIS A 53 7.89 -5.53 -22.57
C HIS A 53 8.47 -4.12 -22.55
N PHE A 54 9.16 -3.75 -21.47
CA PHE A 54 9.78 -2.44 -21.32
C PHE A 54 11.23 -2.40 -21.80
N PHE A 55 12.01 -3.47 -21.54
CA PHE A 55 13.46 -3.53 -21.76
C PHE A 55 13.89 -4.56 -22.82
N GLY A 56 12.97 -5.38 -23.36
CA GLY A 56 13.36 -6.68 -23.96
C GLY A 56 13.21 -6.87 -25.46
N ALA A 57 12.41 -6.12 -26.21
CA ALA A 57 12.33 -6.32 -27.66
C ALA A 57 11.81 -5.08 -28.39
N ALA A 58 12.71 -4.45 -29.14
CA ALA A 58 12.54 -3.23 -29.92
C ALA A 58 12.22 -1.97 -29.10
N GLN A 59 12.89 -0.88 -29.47
CA GLN A 59 12.65 0.45 -28.90
C GLN A 59 11.16 0.78 -29.00
N GLN A 60 10.47 0.71 -27.87
CA GLN A 60 9.13 1.30 -27.74
C GLN A 60 9.29 2.78 -28.11
N PRO A 61 8.51 3.31 -29.07
CA PRO A 61 8.55 4.72 -29.41
C PRO A 61 8.32 5.54 -28.14
N LYS A 62 9.09 6.62 -27.97
CA LYS A 62 9.01 7.49 -26.79
C LYS A 62 7.56 7.87 -26.42
N GLN A 63 6.69 8.03 -27.41
CA GLN A 63 5.25 8.23 -27.24
C GLN A 63 4.56 7.20 -26.34
N VAL A 64 4.87 5.91 -26.45
CA VAL A 64 4.23 4.88 -25.62
C VAL A 64 4.66 5.00 -24.15
N ILE A 65 5.87 5.48 -23.90
CA ILE A 65 6.39 5.76 -22.55
C ILE A 65 5.72 7.03 -22.00
N ASP A 66 5.62 8.08 -22.82
CA ASP A 66 4.99 9.35 -22.45
C ASP A 66 3.49 9.16 -22.14
N ASP A 67 2.77 8.35 -22.92
CA ASP A 67 1.35 8.02 -22.70
C ASP A 67 1.12 7.21 -21.41
N TYR A 68 2.03 6.28 -21.10
CA TYR A 68 1.99 5.53 -19.83
C TYR A 68 2.24 6.44 -18.61
N LEU A 69 3.18 7.38 -18.73
CA LEU A 69 3.48 8.34 -17.65
C LEU A 69 2.34 9.34 -17.45
N ALA A 70 1.70 9.80 -18.54
CA ALA A 70 0.56 10.71 -18.48
C ALA A 70 -0.65 10.05 -17.82
N SER A 71 -1.03 8.85 -18.26
CA SER A 71 -2.14 8.08 -17.67
C SER A 71 -1.90 7.68 -16.21
N SER A 72 -0.65 7.46 -15.82
CA SER A 72 -0.29 7.15 -14.42
C SER A 72 -0.39 8.36 -13.49
N ARG A 73 -0.38 9.60 -14.01
CA ARG A 73 -0.49 10.84 -13.21
C ARG A 73 -1.94 11.22 -12.87
N GLU A 74 -2.91 10.78 -13.66
CA GLU A 74 -4.34 11.07 -13.43
C GLU A 74 -4.90 10.36 -12.18
N GLY A 75 -4.17 9.39 -11.60
CA GLY A 75 -4.55 8.69 -10.37
C GLY A 75 -4.00 9.28 -9.06
N TRP A 76 -3.29 10.42 -9.13
CA TRP A 76 -2.61 11.10 -8.01
C TRP A 76 -3.12 12.54 -7.72
N LEU A 77 -4.18 12.98 -8.41
CA LEU A 77 -4.98 14.17 -8.04
C LEU A 77 -6.34 13.69 -7.51
#